data_AF-A0A2N2L677-F1
#
_entry.id   AF-A0A2N2L677-F1
#
_cell.length_a   1.000
_cell.length_b   1.000
_cell.length_c   1.000
_cell.angle_alpha   90.00
_cell.angle_beta   90.00
_cell.angle_gamma   90.00
#
_symmetry.space_group_name_H-M   'P 1'
#
loop_
_entity.id
_entity.type
_entity.pdbx_description
1 polymer ?
#
loop_
_entity_poly.entity_id
_entity_poly.type
_entity_poly.pdbx_seq_one_letter_code
_entity_poly.pdbx_strand_id
1 'polypeptide(L)'
;MPTRQKPKVSSVRTIFMMSVLCVIALALGATQARAYCVYNDIELPFAVRGEFCAQCLYDPFLKPNDKKCCPGGEKGCRGETQIYISGIGSQFSAQWVACPTKVDAHGWIRFKRSGKDLTCYVYHEDGSLKGNDVIDIPGM
;
A
#
# COMPACT_ATOMS: atom_id res chain seq x y z
N MET A 1 32.18 9.21 -71.55
CA MET A 1 30.98 8.93 -70.72
C MET A 1 31.43 8.30 -69.41
N PRO A 2 31.30 8.97 -68.25
CA PRO A 2 31.46 8.32 -66.96
C PRO A 2 30.09 8.07 -66.30
N THR A 3 29.87 6.82 -65.89
CA THR A 3 28.64 6.34 -65.25
C THR A 3 28.60 6.79 -63.79
N ARG A 4 27.59 7.59 -63.43
CA ARG A 4 27.37 8.13 -62.08
C ARG A 4 26.65 7.09 -61.22
N GLN A 5 27.34 6.48 -60.25
CA GLN A 5 26.70 5.62 -59.23
C GLN A 5 26.04 6.49 -58.13
N LYS A 6 24.76 6.23 -57.85
CA LYS A 6 24.00 6.82 -56.73
C LYS A 6 24.36 6.13 -55.42
N PRO A 7 24.54 6.86 -54.30
CA PRO A 7 24.74 6.26 -53.00
C PRO A 7 23.45 5.62 -52.47
N LYS A 8 23.56 4.37 -51.99
CA LYS A 8 22.55 3.67 -51.17
C LYS A 8 22.42 4.41 -49.84
N VAL A 9 21.28 5.07 -49.63
CA VAL A 9 20.92 5.68 -48.35
C VAL A 9 20.76 4.57 -47.32
N SER A 10 21.66 4.57 -46.34
CA SER A 10 21.78 3.57 -45.27
C SER A 10 20.58 3.65 -44.33
N SER A 11 19.66 2.71 -44.52
CA SER A 11 18.41 2.51 -43.77
C SER A 11 18.63 1.91 -42.37
N VAL A 12 19.68 2.35 -41.66
CA VAL A 12 20.09 1.78 -40.35
C VAL A 12 19.83 2.74 -39.19
N ARG A 13 19.68 4.05 -39.45
CA ARG A 13 19.47 5.06 -38.38
C ARG A 13 18.06 5.10 -37.80
N THR A 14 17.04 4.58 -38.49
CA THR A 14 15.65 4.68 -38.04
C THR A 14 15.25 3.59 -37.04
N ILE A 15 15.98 2.47 -36.99
CA ILE A 15 15.62 1.33 -36.12
C ILE A 15 16.10 1.55 -34.68
N PHE A 16 17.24 2.21 -34.48
CA PHE A 16 17.79 2.45 -33.13
C PHE A 16 17.02 3.47 -32.29
N MET A 17 16.23 4.36 -32.90
CA MET A 17 15.45 5.35 -32.15
C MET A 17 14.12 4.79 -31.61
N MET A 18 13.59 3.73 -32.23
CA MET A 18 12.32 3.09 -31.80
C MET A 18 12.51 2.12 -30.63
N SER A 19 13.69 1.52 -30.46
CA SER A 19 13.97 0.59 -29.36
C SER A 19 14.22 1.29 -28.02
N VAL A 20 14.77 2.52 -28.02
CA VAL A 20 15.05 3.28 -26.79
C VAL A 20 13.77 3.82 -26.13
N LEU A 21 12.74 4.17 -26.89
CA LEU A 21 11.47 4.65 -26.34
C LEU A 21 10.68 3.56 -25.59
N CYS A 22 10.70 2.31 -26.06
CA CYS A 22 9.99 1.21 -25.38
C CYS A 22 10.64 0.83 -24.03
N VAL A 23 11.97 0.96 -23.89
CA VAL A 23 12.67 0.65 -22.63
C VAL A 23 12.37 1.71 -21.56
N ILE A 24 12.24 2.99 -21.93
CA ILE A 24 11.87 4.06 -21.00
C ILE A 24 10.41 3.93 -20.53
N ALA A 25 9.49 3.53 -21.41
CA ALA A 25 8.09 3.29 -21.05
C ALA A 25 7.90 2.10 -20.08
N LEU A 26 8.76 1.07 -20.19
CA LEU A 26 8.77 -0.07 -19.25
C LEU A 26 9.46 0.27 -17.91
N ALA A 27 10.40 1.21 -17.90
CA ALA A 27 11.07 1.66 -16.66
C ALA A 27 10.24 2.65 -15.83
N LEU A 28 9.31 3.38 -16.45
CA LEU A 28 8.42 4.35 -15.77
C LEU A 28 7.13 3.71 -15.21
N GLY A 29 6.85 2.45 -15.53
CA GLY A 29 5.57 1.79 -15.27
C GLY A 29 5.35 1.26 -13.85
N ALA A 30 6.35 1.33 -12.96
CA ALA A 30 6.22 0.97 -11.56
C ALA A 30 6.35 2.21 -10.67
N THR A 31 5.59 3.26 -10.98
CA THR A 31 5.15 4.13 -9.89
C THR A 31 4.33 3.24 -8.97
N GLN A 32 4.92 2.78 -7.86
CA GLN A 32 4.15 2.11 -6.82
C GLN A 32 2.98 3.04 -6.55
N ALA A 33 1.77 2.61 -6.93
CA ALA A 33 0.57 3.37 -6.68
C ALA A 33 0.53 3.53 -5.17
N ARG A 34 0.92 4.73 -4.71
CA ARG A 34 1.28 4.96 -3.32
C ARG A 34 0.10 4.56 -2.45
N ALA A 35 0.27 3.57 -1.59
CA ALA A 35 -0.85 2.85 -0.97
C ALA A 35 -0.76 2.90 0.55
N TYR A 36 -1.92 2.92 1.22
CA TYR A 36 -2.01 2.62 2.64
C TYR A 36 -1.89 1.13 2.81
N CYS A 37 -0.95 0.65 3.62
CA CYS A 37 -0.84 -0.77 3.94
C CYS A 37 -1.09 -1.02 5.42
N VAL A 38 -1.91 -2.02 5.71
CA VAL A 38 -2.20 -2.52 7.05
C VAL A 38 -1.56 -3.89 7.18
N TYR A 39 -0.67 -4.04 8.14
CA TYR A 39 0.06 -5.27 8.43
C TYR A 39 -0.45 -5.89 9.73
N ASN A 40 -0.76 -7.17 9.68
CA ASN A 40 -1.08 -7.97 10.85
C ASN A 40 0.17 -8.75 11.29
N ASP A 41 0.88 -8.26 12.30
CA ASP A 41 1.99 -9.00 12.92
C ASP A 41 1.55 -9.75 14.19
N ILE A 42 0.24 -9.95 14.39
CA ILE A 42 -0.28 -10.75 15.51
C ILE A 42 -0.68 -12.14 15.03
N GLU A 43 -0.79 -13.07 15.97
CA GLU A 43 -1.12 -14.48 15.68
C GLU A 43 -2.61 -14.73 15.41
N LEU A 44 -3.44 -13.69 15.51
CA LEU A 44 -4.90 -13.78 15.35
C LEU A 44 -5.37 -12.98 14.14
N PRO A 45 -6.34 -13.49 13.37
CA PRO A 45 -6.97 -12.70 12.32
C PRO A 45 -7.83 -11.58 12.94
N PHE A 46 -8.01 -10.49 12.19
CA PHE A 46 -8.96 -9.42 12.53
C PHE A 46 -9.53 -8.76 11.29
N ALA A 47 -10.75 -8.25 11.38
CA ALA A 47 -11.34 -7.42 10.34
C ALA A 47 -10.69 -6.02 10.37
N VAL A 48 -10.46 -5.43 9.20
CA VAL A 48 -9.90 -4.09 9.07
C VAL A 48 -10.79 -3.21 8.21
N ARG A 49 -10.84 -1.92 8.50
CA ARG A 49 -11.43 -0.90 7.62
C ARG A 49 -10.68 0.41 7.76
N GLY A 50 -10.59 1.16 6.67
CA GLY A 50 -10.21 2.58 6.72
C GLY A 50 -11.45 3.47 6.68
N GLU A 51 -11.37 4.65 7.30
CA GLU A 51 -12.43 5.67 7.29
C GLU A 51 -12.98 5.92 5.87
N PHE A 52 -12.12 6.43 4.99
CA PHE A 52 -12.48 6.71 3.60
C PHE A 52 -11.98 5.65 2.62
N CYS A 53 -11.21 4.68 3.12
CA CYS A 53 -10.66 3.55 2.37
C CYS A 53 -11.41 2.23 2.60
N ALA A 54 -12.67 2.29 3.00
CA ALA A 54 -13.46 1.10 3.26
C ALA A 54 -13.52 0.17 2.04
N GLN A 55 -13.72 0.68 0.83
CA GLN A 55 -13.90 -0.15 -0.38
C GLN A 55 -12.75 -1.15 -0.68
N CYS A 56 -11.54 -0.86 -0.23
CA CYS A 56 -10.33 -1.66 -0.51
C CYS A 56 -9.80 -2.38 0.74
N LEU A 57 -10.06 -1.82 1.92
CA LEU A 57 -9.65 -2.41 3.19
C LEU A 57 -10.75 -3.27 3.83
N TYR A 58 -11.99 -3.19 3.36
CA TYR A 58 -13.11 -4.02 3.84
C TYR A 58 -12.95 -5.46 3.34
N ASP A 59 -12.15 -6.21 4.07
CA ASP A 59 -11.96 -7.65 3.94
C ASP A 59 -12.52 -8.30 5.21
N PRO A 60 -13.21 -9.45 5.15
CA PRO A 60 -13.69 -10.13 6.33
C PRO A 60 -12.60 -10.34 7.38
N PHE A 61 -11.38 -10.78 7.01
CA PHE A 61 -10.29 -10.97 7.99
C PHE A 61 -8.89 -10.86 7.37
N LEU A 62 -8.07 -9.97 7.92
CA LEU A 62 -6.64 -9.93 7.69
C LEU A 62 -5.95 -11.03 8.51
N LYS A 63 -5.37 -12.02 7.84
CA LYS A 63 -4.75 -13.19 8.47
C LYS A 63 -3.45 -12.84 9.21
N PRO A 64 -3.00 -13.70 10.14
CA PRO A 64 -1.69 -13.56 10.76
C PRO A 64 -0.56 -13.45 9.74
N ASN A 65 0.35 -12.50 9.96
CA ASN A 65 1.50 -12.18 9.10
C ASN A 65 1.15 -11.73 7.68
N ASP A 66 -0.12 -11.37 7.42
CA ASP A 66 -0.58 -10.88 6.14
C ASP A 66 -0.66 -9.34 6.13
N LYS A 67 -0.84 -8.77 4.93
CA LYS A 67 -1.07 -7.34 4.75
C LYS A 67 -2.17 -7.06 3.73
N LYS A 68 -2.90 -5.97 3.97
CA LYS A 68 -3.84 -5.41 2.98
C LYS A 68 -3.35 -4.03 2.60
N CYS A 69 -3.30 -3.77 1.30
CA CYS A 69 -2.93 -2.45 0.79
C CYS A 69 -4.08 -1.85 -0.01
N CYS A 70 -4.26 -0.55 0.12
CA CYS A 70 -5.21 0.23 -0.66
C CYS A 70 -4.50 1.38 -1.38
N PRO A 71 -4.61 1.49 -2.71
CA PRO A 71 -3.98 2.60 -3.42
C PRO A 71 -4.54 3.95 -2.94
N GLY A 72 -3.66 4.89 -2.59
CA GLY A 72 -4.01 6.23 -2.13
C GLY A 72 -4.59 7.15 -3.21
N GLY A 73 -4.61 6.67 -4.46
CA GLY A 73 -5.34 7.30 -5.57
C GLY A 73 -6.81 6.86 -5.68
N GLU A 74 -7.23 5.83 -4.93
CA GLU A 74 -8.61 5.32 -5.01
C GLU A 74 -9.63 6.37 -4.54
N LYS A 75 -10.83 6.33 -5.14
CA LYS A 75 -11.87 7.32 -4.86
C LYS A 75 -12.34 7.21 -3.40
N GLY A 76 -11.99 8.18 -2.56
CA GLY A 76 -12.26 8.16 -1.13
C GLY A 76 -10.97 8.11 -0.32
N CYS A 77 -9.90 7.53 -0.85
CA CYS A 77 -8.64 7.30 -0.14
C CYS A 77 -7.66 8.48 -0.13
N ARG A 78 -8.11 9.72 0.11
CA ARG A 78 -7.28 10.93 -0.03
C ARG A 78 -6.86 11.51 1.31
N GLY A 79 -5.56 11.71 1.51
CA GLY A 79 -4.99 12.42 2.66
C GLY A 79 -4.62 11.49 3.81
N GLU A 80 -4.92 11.89 5.04
CA GLU A 80 -4.76 11.00 6.19
C GLU A 80 -5.99 10.12 6.37
N THR A 81 -5.81 8.89 6.86
CA THR A 81 -6.91 7.95 7.10
C THR A 81 -6.84 7.37 8.50
N GLN A 82 -8.00 7.32 9.15
CA GLN A 82 -8.19 6.58 10.39
C GLN A 82 -8.38 5.08 10.08
N ILE A 83 -7.59 4.21 10.72
CA ILE A 83 -7.72 2.76 10.60
C ILE A 83 -8.48 2.21 11.80
N TYR A 84 -9.41 1.29 11.52
CA TYR A 84 -10.20 0.59 12.52
C TYR A 84 -10.03 -0.92 12.36
N ILE A 85 -10.07 -1.62 13.48
CA ILE A 85 -10.04 -3.08 13.55
C ILE A 85 -11.21 -3.61 14.36
N SER A 86 -11.58 -4.87 14.12
CA SER A 86 -12.61 -5.56 14.88
C SER A 86 -12.39 -7.08 14.81
N GLY A 87 -13.05 -7.83 15.68
CA GLY A 87 -13.10 -9.29 15.61
C GLY A 87 -11.74 -9.99 15.72
N ILE A 88 -10.95 -9.68 16.76
CA ILE A 88 -9.63 -10.29 16.95
C ILE A 88 -9.78 -11.73 17.46
N GLY A 89 -9.37 -12.71 16.64
CA GLY A 89 -9.50 -14.14 16.97
C GLY A 89 -10.95 -14.63 16.95
N SER A 90 -11.36 -15.41 17.96
CA SER A 90 -12.74 -15.88 18.10
C SER A 90 -13.68 -14.87 18.77
N GLN A 91 -13.13 -13.76 19.29
CA GLN A 91 -13.91 -12.71 19.92
C GLN A 91 -14.45 -11.75 18.86
N PHE A 92 -15.62 -12.08 18.33
CA PHE A 92 -16.40 -11.17 17.52
C PHE A 92 -17.12 -10.17 18.43
N SER A 93 -16.60 -8.96 18.54
CA SER A 93 -17.41 -7.82 18.93
C SER A 93 -17.89 -7.12 17.66
N ALA A 94 -19.13 -6.63 17.65
CA ALA A 94 -19.58 -5.70 16.60
C ALA A 94 -18.88 -4.32 16.70
N GLN A 95 -17.98 -4.17 17.68
CA GLN A 95 -17.30 -2.93 17.98
C GLN A 95 -16.05 -2.82 17.12
N TRP A 96 -15.92 -1.67 16.48
CA TRP A 96 -14.72 -1.27 15.76
C TRP A 96 -13.89 -0.38 16.66
N VAL A 97 -12.62 -0.72 16.84
CA VAL A 97 -11.68 0.08 17.62
C VAL A 97 -10.72 0.78 16.67
N ALA A 98 -10.52 2.08 16.88
CA ALA A 98 -9.63 2.91 16.06
C ALA A 98 -8.19 2.85 16.60
N CYS A 99 -7.20 2.85 15.71
CA CYS A 99 -5.82 3.19 16.08
C CYS A 99 -5.67 4.71 16.19
N PRO A 100 -5.48 5.34 17.36
CA PRO A 100 -5.57 6.80 17.51
C PRO A 100 -4.78 7.63 16.48
N THR A 101 -3.56 7.21 16.15
CA THR A 101 -2.75 7.87 15.12
C THR A 101 -3.26 7.57 13.71
N LYS A 102 -3.57 8.62 12.93
CA LYS A 102 -3.93 8.48 11.50
C LYS A 102 -2.72 8.18 10.62
N VAL A 103 -2.91 7.30 9.64
CA VAL A 103 -1.89 6.99 8.63
C VAL A 103 -1.93 8.00 7.50
N ASP A 104 -0.76 8.44 7.04
CA ASP A 104 -0.63 9.32 5.88
C ASP A 104 -1.04 8.61 4.59
N ALA A 105 -1.27 9.39 3.52
CA ALA A 105 -1.72 8.91 2.21
C ALA A 105 -0.95 7.70 1.66
N HIS A 106 0.31 7.59 2.06
CA HIS A 106 1.31 6.65 1.56
C HIS A 106 2.08 5.99 2.70
N GLY A 107 1.60 6.19 3.93
CA GLY A 107 2.13 5.54 5.11
C GLY A 107 1.57 4.13 5.26
N TRP A 108 1.95 3.49 6.35
CA TRP A 108 1.51 2.15 6.65
C TRP A 108 1.43 1.93 8.16
N ILE A 109 0.67 0.92 8.56
CA ILE A 109 0.38 0.61 9.96
C ILE A 109 0.69 -0.86 10.23
N ARG A 110 1.29 -1.16 11.39
CA ARG A 110 1.45 -2.53 11.90
C ARG A 110 0.68 -2.68 13.19
N PHE A 111 -0.01 -3.80 13.33
CA PHE A 111 -0.55 -4.24 14.60
C PHE A 111 0.37 -5.28 15.20
N LYS A 112 0.84 -5.06 16.43
CA LYS A 112 1.65 -6.01 17.19
C LYS A 112 1.08 -6.21 18.57
N ARG A 113 1.27 -7.40 19.12
CA ARG A 113 0.84 -7.76 20.46
C ARG A 113 2.04 -7.96 21.37
N SER A 114 1.97 -7.41 22.58
CA SER A 114 2.93 -7.66 23.65
C SER A 114 2.16 -7.97 24.93
N GLY A 115 2.05 -9.26 25.28
CA GLY A 115 1.19 -9.70 26.38
C GLY A 115 -0.29 -9.40 26.09
N LYS A 116 -0.90 -8.57 26.93
CA LYS A 116 -2.30 -8.15 26.77
C LYS A 116 -2.46 -6.96 25.83
N ASP A 117 -1.42 -6.19 25.62
CA ASP A 117 -1.49 -4.95 24.89
C ASP A 117 -1.46 -5.23 23.38
N LEU A 118 -2.46 -4.73 22.67
CA LEU A 118 -2.39 -4.56 21.22
C LEU A 118 -1.90 -3.14 20.94
N THR A 119 -0.81 -3.00 20.20
CA THR A 119 -0.27 -1.70 19.81
C THR A 119 -0.37 -1.55 18.31
N CYS A 120 -0.86 -0.41 17.85
CA CYS A 120 -0.69 0.00 16.47
C CYS A 120 0.54 0.90 16.34
N TYR A 121 1.36 0.61 15.33
CA TYR A 121 2.54 1.40 14.97
C TYR A 121 2.27 2.02 13.60
N VAL A 122 2.30 3.34 13.52
CA VAL A 122 2.03 4.09 12.29
C VAL A 122 3.34 4.67 11.78
N TYR A 123 3.58 4.48 10.49
CA TYR A 123 4.80 4.86 9.82
C TYR A 123 4.51 5.77 8.63
N HIS A 124 5.44 6.68 8.37
CA HIS A 124 5.50 7.44 7.13
C HIS A 124 5.90 6.54 5.95
N GLU A 125 5.79 7.07 4.73
CA GLU A 125 6.18 6.38 3.48
C GLU A 125 7.66 5.97 3.50
N ASP A 126 8.53 6.76 4.12
CA ASP A 126 9.96 6.50 4.24
C ASP A 126 10.32 5.45 5.32
N GLY A 127 9.32 4.95 6.06
CA GLY A 127 9.49 3.97 7.13
C GLY A 127 9.84 4.57 8.50
N SER A 128 9.95 5.89 8.63
CA SER A 128 10.08 6.54 9.93
C SER A 128 8.78 6.41 10.75
N LEU A 129 8.91 6.27 12.07
CA LEU A 129 7.77 6.09 12.97
C LEU A 129 7.05 7.43 13.16
N LYS A 130 5.77 7.48 12.81
CA LYS A 130 4.88 8.63 13.05
C LYS A 130 4.32 8.61 14.46
N GLY A 131 3.93 7.43 14.95
CA GLY A 131 3.36 7.26 16.28
C GLY A 131 3.06 5.81 16.61
N ASN A 132 2.85 5.51 17.88
CA ASN A 132 2.41 4.21 18.34
C ASN A 132 1.46 4.35 19.52
N ASP A 133 0.34 3.63 19.46
CA ASP A 133 -0.73 3.72 20.45
C ASP A 133 -1.14 2.34 20.91
N VAL A 134 -1.31 2.19 22.22
CA VAL A 134 -1.94 1.00 22.79
C VAL A 134 -3.45 1.10 22.57
N ILE A 135 -4.03 0.04 22.04
CA ILE A 135 -5.45 -0.09 21.74
C ILE A 135 -6.09 -0.88 22.87
N ASP A 136 -7.01 -0.22 23.58
CA ASP A 136 -7.86 -0.89 24.55
C ASP A 136 -8.93 -1.71 23.81
N ILE A 137 -8.91 -3.03 24.01
CA ILE A 137 -9.89 -3.95 23.45
C ILE A 137 -10.75 -4.42 24.62
N PRO A 138 -11.99 -3.93 24.75
CA PRO A 138 -12.87 -4.33 25.83
C PRO A 138 -13.02 -5.86 25.88
N GLY A 139 -12.61 -6.49 26.98
CA GLY A 139 -12.70 -7.94 27.17
C GLY A 139 -11.44 -8.75 26.86
N MET A 140 -10.31 -8.09 26.55
CA MET A 140 -8.96 -8.68 26.54
C MET A 140 -8.11 -8.19 27.71
#